data_AF-Q0FJD3-F1
#
_entry.id   AF-Q0FJD3-F1
#
_cell.length_a   1.000
_cell.length_b   1.000
_cell.length_c   1.000
_cell.angle_alpha   90.00
_cell.angle_beta   90.00
_cell.angle_gamma   90.00
#
_symmetry.space_group_name_H-M   'P 1'
#
loop_
_entity.id
_entity.type
_entity.pdbx_description
1 polymer ?
#
loop_
_entity_poly.entity_id
_entity_poly.type
_entity_poly.pdbx_seq_one_letter_code
_entity_poly.pdbx_strand_id
1 'polypeptide(L)'
;MDQSSAAVRQPKRALLLGNRVRQFIKRGGRLRYEPHKDPANGKTVWVVMGVFPDETEEPVFTTSSGEHKHFRSADAMIQYHSQMCPDEDVLIVPMPTSH
;
A
#
# COMPACT_ATOMS: atom_id res chain seq x y z
N MET A 1 -0.39 -35.83 12.31
CA MET A 1 -0.83 -35.59 10.91
C MET A 1 -2.09 -34.74 11.03
N ASP A 2 -2.01 -33.45 11.40
CA ASP A 2 -1.44 -32.31 10.65
C ASP A 2 -1.92 -32.34 9.19
N GLN A 3 -2.73 -31.42 8.65
CA GLN A 3 -3.04 -30.04 9.02
C GLN A 3 -4.49 -29.67 8.64
N SER A 4 -5.18 -28.99 9.54
CA SER A 4 -6.38 -28.21 9.23
C SER A 4 -5.95 -26.91 8.53
N SER A 5 -5.97 -26.89 7.20
CA SER A 5 -5.85 -25.64 6.45
C SER A 5 -7.19 -24.91 6.46
N ALA A 6 -7.52 -24.31 7.61
CA ALA A 6 -8.53 -23.28 7.68
C ALA A 6 -8.00 -22.08 6.87
N ALA A 7 -8.39 -22.00 5.60
CA ALA A 7 -8.31 -20.77 4.85
C ALA A 7 -9.18 -19.75 5.60
N VAL A 8 -8.54 -18.96 6.47
CA VAL A 8 -9.16 -17.85 7.16
C VAL A 8 -9.64 -16.91 6.06
N ARG A 9 -10.93 -17.03 5.73
CA ARG A 9 -11.66 -16.04 4.95
C ARG A 9 -11.68 -14.78 5.81
N GLN A 10 -10.58 -14.03 5.77
CA GLN A 10 -10.58 -12.65 6.21
C GLN A 10 -11.72 -11.98 5.45
N PRO A 11 -12.64 -11.29 6.13
CA PRO A 11 -13.63 -10.50 5.42
C PRO A 11 -12.86 -9.62 4.45
N LYS A 12 -13.28 -9.56 3.18
CA LYS A 12 -12.76 -8.63 2.17
C LYS A 12 -12.96 -7.22 2.72
N ARG A 13 -12.06 -6.78 3.60
CA ARG A 13 -11.93 -5.41 4.05
C ARG A 13 -11.76 -4.61 2.77
N ALA A 14 -12.66 -3.65 2.62
CA ALA A 14 -13.04 -3.11 1.34
C ALA A 14 -11.79 -2.64 0.60
N LEU A 15 -11.48 -3.28 -0.54
CA LEU A 15 -10.40 -2.93 -1.45
C LEU A 15 -10.19 -1.41 -1.41
N LEU A 16 -9.02 -1.00 -0.93
CA LEU A 16 -8.62 0.40 -0.93
C LEU A 16 -8.34 0.79 -2.38
N LEU A 17 -9.40 1.08 -3.10
CA LEU A 17 -9.31 1.59 -4.46
C LEU A 17 -8.70 2.99 -4.41
N GLY A 18 -7.81 3.31 -5.35
CA GLY A 18 -7.08 4.58 -5.36
C GLY A 18 -7.94 5.85 -5.22
N ASN A 19 -9.21 5.80 -5.65
CA ASN A 19 -10.18 6.90 -5.52
C ASN A 19 -10.78 7.05 -4.10
N ARG A 20 -10.67 6.04 -3.23
CA ARG A 20 -11.16 6.06 -1.84
C ARG A 20 -10.08 6.41 -0.81
N VAL A 21 -8.82 6.51 -1.23
CA VAL A 21 -7.68 6.78 -0.35
C VAL A 21 -7.85 8.08 0.44
N ARG A 22 -8.32 9.16 -0.20
CA ARG A 22 -8.60 10.43 0.51
C ARG A 22 -9.60 10.28 1.65
N GLN A 23 -10.67 9.50 1.44
CA GLN A 23 -11.69 9.28 2.48
C GLN A 23 -11.16 8.38 3.60
N PHE A 24 -10.33 7.40 3.26
CA PHE A 24 -9.67 6.53 4.22
C PHE A 24 -8.74 7.33 5.15
N ILE A 25 -7.92 8.23 4.60
CA ILE A 25 -7.04 9.10 5.40
C ILE A 25 -7.85 9.99 6.33
N LYS A 26 -8.92 10.62 5.82
CA LYS A 26 -9.85 11.42 6.64
C LYS A 26 -10.51 10.66 7.80
N ARG A 27 -10.54 9.32 7.74
CA ARG A 27 -11.09 8.45 8.81
C ARG A 27 -10.02 7.96 9.78
N GLY A 28 -8.80 8.50 9.72
CA GLY A 28 -7.68 8.13 10.56
C GLY A 28 -6.79 7.01 9.97
N GLY A 29 -7.01 6.64 8.71
CA GLY A 29 -6.07 5.77 8.00
C GLY A 29 -4.78 6.50 7.63
N ARG A 30 -3.68 5.77 7.47
CA ARG A 30 -2.38 6.30 7.03
C ARG A 30 -1.88 5.57 5.80
N LEU A 31 -0.98 6.19 5.05
CA LEU A 31 -0.30 5.54 3.94
C LEU A 31 1.10 5.12 4.34
N ARG A 32 1.49 3.93 3.91
CA ARG A 32 2.86 3.41 3.99
C ARG A 32 3.28 2.89 2.62
N TYR A 33 4.58 2.87 2.39
CA TYR A 33 5.15 2.46 1.11
C TYR A 33 6.18 1.37 1.36
N GLU A 34 6.05 0.25 0.65
CA GLU A 34 6.97 -0.86 0.77
C GLU A 34 7.79 -1.03 -0.51
N PRO A 35 9.13 -1.10 -0.42
CA PRO A 35 9.96 -1.40 -1.58
C PRO A 35 9.87 -2.89 -1.93
N HIS A 36 9.42 -3.17 -3.14
CA HIS A 36 9.32 -4.52 -3.71
C HIS A 36 10.18 -4.59 -4.97
N LYS A 37 10.69 -5.77 -5.33
CA LYS A 37 11.34 -5.98 -6.63
C LYS A 37 10.28 -6.34 -7.67
N ASP A 38 10.22 -5.59 -8.76
CA ASP A 38 9.38 -5.91 -9.90
C ASP A 38 9.90 -7.22 -10.55
N PRO A 39 9.09 -8.29 -10.59
CA PRO A 39 9.53 -9.58 -11.12
C PRO A 39 9.86 -9.53 -12.63
N ALA A 40 9.34 -8.55 -13.37
CA ALA A 40 9.56 -8.46 -14.81
C ALA A 40 10.92 -7.86 -15.19
N ASN A 41 11.47 -6.98 -14.35
CA ASN A 41 12.69 -6.21 -14.69
C ASN A 41 13.69 -6.04 -13.53
N GLY A 42 13.38 -6.56 -12.34
CA GLY A 42 14.24 -6.52 -11.15
C GLY A 42 14.38 -5.15 -10.49
N LYS A 43 13.69 -4.11 -10.99
CA LYS A 43 13.77 -2.75 -10.42
C LYS A 43 12.94 -2.65 -9.15
N THR A 44 13.38 -1.80 -8.23
CA THR A 44 12.60 -1.46 -7.05
C THR A 44 11.36 -0.66 -7.45
N VAL A 45 10.21 -1.10 -6.97
CA VAL A 45 8.93 -0.40 -7.04
C VAL A 45 8.40 -0.22 -5.62
N TRP A 46 7.65 0.86 -5.39
CA TRP A 46 7.06 1.13 -4.08
C TRP A 46 5.58 0.80 -4.10
N VAL A 47 5.20 -0.28 -3.42
CA VAL A 47 3.81 -0.69 -3.24
C VAL A 47 3.16 0.18 -2.18
N VAL A 48 1.97 0.69 -2.47
CA VAL A 48 1.22 1.54 -1.54
C VAL A 48 0.37 0.66 -0.62
N MET A 49 0.58 0.82 0.68
CA MET A 49 -0.16 0.14 1.74
C MET A 49 -1.02 1.16 2.50
N GLY A 50 -2.28 0.81 2.76
CA GLY A 50 -3.12 1.54 3.70
C GLY A 50 -2.99 0.92 5.09
N VAL A 51 -2.61 1.73 6.06
CA VAL A 51 -2.53 1.36 7.48
C VAL A 51 -3.81 1.83 8.17
N PHE A 52 -4.63 0.88 8.60
CA PHE A 52 -5.89 1.16 9.28
C PHE A 52 -5.64 1.60 10.75
N PRO A 53 -6.63 2.22 11.42
CA PRO A 53 -6.52 2.60 12.82
C PRO A 53 -6.27 1.45 13.80
N ASP A 54 -6.56 0.20 13.40
CA ASP A 54 -6.25 -1.01 14.16
C ASP A 54 -4.83 -1.56 13.86
N GLU A 55 -3.96 -0.74 13.26
CA GLU A 55 -2.59 -1.06 12.84
C GLU A 55 -2.48 -2.17 11.78
N THR A 56 -3.60 -2.60 11.20
CA THR A 56 -3.57 -3.56 10.09
C THR A 56 -3.19 -2.88 8.78
N GLU A 57 -2.42 -3.59 7.95
CA GLU A 57 -1.95 -3.08 6.67
C GLU A 57 -2.56 -3.86 5.50
N GLU A 58 -3.09 -3.15 4.50
CA GLU A 58 -3.60 -3.77 3.26
C GLU A 58 -3.15 -2.99 2.02
N PRO A 59 -2.86 -3.68 0.90
CA PRO A 59 -2.45 -3.01 -0.32
C PRO A 59 -3.58 -2.13 -0.88
N VAL A 60 -3.19 -0.97 -1.39
CA VAL A 60 -4.06 -0.10 -2.19
C VAL A 60 -4.09 -0.65 -3.62
N PHE A 61 -5.26 -0.72 -4.23
CA PHE A 61 -5.45 -1.26 -5.57
C PHE A 61 -5.73 -0.15 -6.59
N THR A 62 -5.22 -0.31 -7.80
CA THR A 62 -5.61 0.54 -8.93
C THR A 62 -7.06 0.21 -9.32
N THR A 63 -7.85 1.24 -9.63
CA THR A 63 -9.23 1.04 -10.10
C THR A 63 -9.30 0.42 -11.49
N SER A 64 -8.24 0.58 -12.29
CA SER A 64 -8.20 0.18 -13.70
C SER A 64 -7.76 -1.26 -13.92
N SER A 65 -6.75 -1.76 -13.19
CA SER A 65 -6.24 -3.12 -13.36
C SER A 65 -6.58 -4.05 -12.20
N GLY A 66 -7.00 -3.52 -11.04
CA GLY A 66 -7.18 -4.32 -9.84
C GLY A 66 -5.86 -4.88 -9.30
N GLU A 67 -4.73 -4.36 -9.78
CA GLU A 67 -3.40 -4.68 -9.28
C GLU A 67 -3.03 -3.76 -8.12
N HIS A 68 -2.01 -4.15 -7.36
CA HIS A 68 -1.44 -3.28 -6.34
C HIS A 68 -0.96 -1.98 -6.96
N LYS A 69 -1.42 -0.87 -6.40
CA LYS A 69 -0.92 0.46 -6.72
C LYS A 69 0.53 0.51 -6.30
N HIS A 70 1.40 0.74 -7.26
CA HIS A 70 2.82 0.90 -7.04
C HIS A 70 3.37 2.07 -7.83
N PHE A 71 4.50 2.59 -7.38
CA PHE A 71 5.25 3.64 -8.08
C PHE A 71 6.61 3.10 -8.53
N ARG A 72 7.02 3.50 -9.73
CA ARG A 72 8.34 3.18 -10.29
C ARG A 72 9.38 4.30 -10.10
N SER A 73 8.94 5.43 -9.55
CA SER A 73 9.77 6.60 -9.26
C SER A 73 9.41 7.15 -7.87
N ALA A 74 10.43 7.58 -7.12
CA ALA A 74 10.26 8.25 -5.85
C ALA A 74 9.50 9.59 -6.02
N ASP A 75 9.73 10.33 -7.10
CA ASP A 75 9.03 11.60 -7.36
C ASP A 75 7.53 11.40 -7.50
N ALA A 76 7.11 10.35 -8.22
CA ALA A 76 5.70 10.01 -8.40
C ALA A 76 5.05 9.59 -7.07
N MET A 77 5.81 8.90 -6.22
CA MET A 77 5.38 8.52 -4.88
C MET A 77 5.22 9.74 -3.97
N ILE A 78 6.21 10.64 -3.95
CA ILE A 78 6.18 11.88 -3.15
C ILE A 78 5.02 12.78 -3.59
N GLN A 79 4.86 12.98 -4.90
CA GLN A 79 3.77 13.78 -5.45
C GLN A 79 2.39 13.19 -5.09
N TYR A 80 2.26 11.86 -5.13
CA TYR A 80 1.03 11.21 -4.70
C TYR A 80 0.78 11.38 -3.20
N HIS A 81 1.83 11.21 -2.38
CA HIS A 81 1.73 11.37 -0.94
C HIS A 81 1.29 12.78 -0.55
N SER A 82 1.93 13.82 -1.07
CA SER A 82 1.57 15.22 -0.76
C SER A 82 0.15 15.59 -1.18
N GLN A 83 -0.39 14.96 -2.23
CA GLN A 83 -1.77 15.17 -2.63
C GLN A 83 -2.80 14.50 -1.71
N MET A 84 -2.42 13.38 -1.09
CA MET A 84 -3.30 12.54 -0.28
C MET A 84 -3.22 12.89 1.21
N CYS A 85 -2.00 13.17 1.69
CA CYS A 85 -1.64 13.58 3.04
C CYS A 85 -1.01 14.98 3.02
N PRO A 86 -1.78 16.05 2.74
CA PRO A 86 -1.23 17.41 2.64
C PRO A 86 -0.70 17.95 3.98
N ASP A 87 -1.11 17.36 5.09
CA ASP A 87 -0.70 17.75 6.45
C ASP A 87 0.57 17.01 6.93
N GLU A 88 1.11 16.09 6.11
CA GLU A 88 2.35 15.35 6.43
C GLU A 88 3.55 16.00 5.72
N ASP A 89 4.54 16.46 6.50
CA ASP A 89 5.76 17.09 5.98
C ASP A 89 6.89 16.09 5.68
N VAL A 90 6.72 14.83 6.11
CA VAL A 90 7.76 13.79 6.02
C VAL A 90 7.16 12.48 5.54
N LEU A 91 7.81 11.88 4.54
CA LEU A 91 7.51 10.54 4.06
C LEU A 91 8.62 9.55 4.47
N ILE A 92 8.28 8.54 5.27
CA ILE A 92 9.22 7.50 5.71
C ILE A 92 9.05 6.25 4.86
N VAL A 93 10.14 5.76 4.26
CA VAL A 93 10.15 4.53 3.46
C VAL A 93 11.22 3.59 4.03
N PRO A 94 10.88 2.33 4.38
CA PRO A 94 11.86 1.36 4.81
C PRO A 94 12.83 1.02 3.67
N MET A 95 14.08 0.72 4.00
CA MET A 95 15.03 0.24 3.00
C MET A 95 14.63 -1.16 2.51
N PRO A 96 14.84 -1.48 1.21
CA PRO A 96 14.63 -2.83 0.72
C PRO A 96 15.54 -3.81 1.46
N THR A 97 14.95 -4.81 2.10
CA THR A 97 15.72 -5.91 2.69
C THR A 97 16.33 -6.73 1.56
N SER A 98 17.66 -6.80 1.52
CA SER A 98 18.36 -7.76 0.66
C SER A 98 18.20 -9.13 1.29
N HIS A 99 17.29 -9.94 0.75
CA HIS A 99 17.28 -11.39 0.97
C HIS A 99 17.92 -12.08 -0.23
#